data_AF-A0A161MIW6-F1
#
_entry.id   AF-A0A161MIW6-F1
#
_cell.length_a   1.000
_cell.length_b   1.000
_cell.length_c   1.000
_cell.angle_alpha   90.00
_cell.angle_beta   90.00
_cell.angle_gamma   90.00
#
_symmetry.space_group_name_H-M   'P 1'
#
loop_
_entity.id
_entity.type
_entity.pdbx_description
1 polymer ?
#
loop_
_entity_poly.entity_id
_entity_poly.type
_entity_poly.pdbx_seq_one_letter_code
_entity_poly.pdbx_strand_id
1 'polypeptide(L)'
;VLFGKATSNTSPNIEFGERMGSKCKEVGEECMKVLSDCRVDSSVNITSMKKSIADLVSMIASLQSSLQASSVSVGDLVESELAAMDKAIEEAAKKIEEMLTQSRQADSGIKLEVSEKILDSCTGLMQAIKILIQKSRILQAEIVAHGKGTASVKEFYARNHQWTEG
;
A
#
# COMPACT_ATOMS: atom_id res chain seq x y z
N VAL A 1 17.36 -16.13 -5.79
CA VAL A 1 17.53 -14.70 -6.17
C VAL A 1 16.19 -13.98 -6.38
N LEU A 2 15.27 -14.50 -7.20
CA LEU A 2 14.01 -13.81 -7.52
C LEU A 2 13.12 -13.53 -6.29
N PHE A 3 12.92 -14.54 -5.44
CA PHE A 3 12.22 -14.36 -4.16
C PHE A 3 12.98 -13.44 -3.19
N GLY A 4 14.32 -13.53 -3.14
CA GLY A 4 15.13 -12.63 -2.32
C GLY A 4 15.01 -11.17 -2.73
N LYS A 5 14.91 -10.89 -4.04
CA LYS A 5 14.67 -9.53 -4.55
C LYS A 5 13.26 -9.01 -4.21
N ALA A 6 12.25 -9.87 -4.24
CA ALA A 6 10.90 -9.52 -3.79
C ALA A 6 10.87 -9.22 -2.27
N THR A 7 11.58 -10.00 -1.46
CA THR A 7 11.74 -9.75 0.00
C THR A 7 12.58 -8.50 0.29
N SER A 8 13.56 -8.18 -0.55
CA SER A 8 14.32 -6.93 -0.47
C SER A 8 13.46 -5.69 -0.69
N ASN A 9 12.58 -5.73 -1.69
CA ASN A 9 11.64 -4.64 -1.97
C ASN A 9 10.57 -4.47 -0.88
N THR A 10 10.50 -5.39 0.08
CA THR A 10 9.62 -5.33 1.25
C THR A 10 10.25 -4.53 2.40
N SER A 11 11.52 -4.17 2.30
CA SER A 11 12.17 -3.34 3.33
C SER A 11 11.60 -1.92 3.35
N PRO A 12 11.28 -1.38 4.53
CA PRO A 12 10.91 0.04 4.66
C PRO A 12 12.10 0.99 4.38
N ASN A 13 13.34 0.47 4.38
CA ASN A 13 14.53 1.23 4.00
C ASN A 13 15.04 0.73 2.63
N ILE A 14 14.98 1.60 1.62
CA ILE A 14 15.38 1.28 0.24
C ILE A 14 16.85 0.85 0.16
N GLU A 15 17.74 1.54 0.87
CA GLU A 15 19.18 1.22 0.89
C GLU A 15 19.44 -0.16 1.52
N PHE A 16 18.69 -0.51 2.56
CA PHE A 16 18.74 -1.84 3.17
C PHE A 16 18.21 -2.92 2.21
N GLY A 17 17.10 -2.64 1.52
CA GLY A 17 16.53 -3.53 0.51
C GLY A 17 17.51 -3.83 -0.63
N GLU A 18 18.13 -2.79 -1.20
CA GLU A 18 19.14 -2.92 -2.26
C GLU A 18 20.38 -3.71 -1.80
N ARG A 19 20.85 -3.45 -0.57
CA ARG A 19 21.96 -4.19 0.03
C ARG A 19 21.63 -5.67 0.21
N MET A 20 20.43 -5.99 0.72
CA MET A 20 19.98 -7.37 0.87
C MET A 20 19.81 -8.06 -0.49
N GLY A 21 19.35 -7.33 -1.50
CA GLY A 21 19.17 -7.85 -2.86
C GLY A 21 20.51 -8.20 -3.51
N SER A 22 21.50 -7.33 -3.31
CA SER A 22 22.88 -7.54 -3.74
C SER A 22 23.51 -8.75 -3.03
N LYS A 23 23.33 -8.88 -1.71
CA LYS A 23 23.81 -10.06 -0.96
C LYS A 23 23.15 -11.36 -1.42
N CYS A 24 21.85 -11.33 -1.76
CA CYS A 24 21.16 -12.51 -2.29
C CYS A 24 21.71 -12.94 -3.66
N LYS A 25 22.15 -11.98 -4.49
CA LYS A 25 22.81 -12.26 -5.75
C LYS A 25 24.21 -12.84 -5.53
N GLU A 26 24.99 -12.26 -4.62
CA GLU A 26 26.32 -12.73 -4.24
C GLU A 26 26.29 -14.19 -3.72
N VAL A 27 25.35 -14.53 -2.84
CA VAL A 27 25.14 -15.91 -2.37
C VAL A 27 24.82 -16.86 -3.55
N GLY A 28 24.03 -16.41 -4.52
CA GLY A 28 23.74 -17.19 -5.73
C GLY A 28 25.00 -17.43 -6.59
N GLU A 29 25.84 -16.41 -6.75
CA GLU A 29 27.10 -16.51 -7.48
C GLU A 29 28.13 -17.41 -6.77
N GLU A 30 28.23 -17.32 -5.44
CA GLU A 30 29.07 -18.22 -4.64
C GLU A 30 28.60 -19.67 -4.72
N CYS A 31 27.29 -19.91 -4.68
CA CYS A 31 26.72 -21.25 -4.83
C CYS A 31 27.03 -21.85 -6.21
N MET A 32 26.94 -21.03 -7.27
CA MET A 32 27.32 -21.46 -8.63
C MET A 32 28.81 -21.79 -8.75
N LYS A 33 29.69 -21.01 -8.10
CA LYS A 33 31.14 -21.29 -8.07
C LYS A 33 31.45 -22.59 -7.34
N VAL A 34 30.83 -22.81 -6.17
CA VAL A 34 30.97 -24.07 -5.42
C VAL A 34 30.51 -25.27 -6.26
N LEU A 35 29.39 -25.14 -6.97
CA LEU A 35 28.89 -26.19 -7.87
C LEU A 35 29.81 -26.46 -9.06
N SER A 36 30.45 -25.42 -9.63
CA SER A 36 31.43 -25.61 -10.71
C SER A 36 32.70 -26.29 -10.21
N ASP A 37 33.17 -25.95 -9.00
CA ASP A 37 34.39 -26.52 -8.41
C ASP A 37 34.20 -27.99 -8.04
N CYS A 38 33.02 -28.35 -7.52
CA CYS A 38 32.59 -29.74 -7.33
C CYS A 38 32.59 -30.56 -8.63
N ARG A 39 32.34 -29.92 -9.78
CA ARG A 39 32.28 -30.58 -11.09
C ARG A 39 33.67 -30.90 -11.67
N VAL A 40 34.73 -30.31 -11.11
CA VAL A 40 36.11 -30.39 -11.61
C VAL A 40 37.02 -31.15 -10.61
N ASP A 41 36.45 -31.82 -9.59
CA ASP A 41 37.18 -32.51 -8.51
C ASP A 41 38.21 -31.61 -7.79
N SER A 42 37.91 -30.31 -7.73
CA SER A 42 38.74 -29.31 -7.04
C SER A 42 38.45 -29.33 -5.54
N SER A 43 39.42 -28.93 -4.71
CA SER A 43 39.17 -28.66 -3.28
C SER A 43 38.09 -27.59 -3.10
N VAL A 44 36.89 -27.98 -2.70
CA VAL A 44 35.73 -27.08 -2.56
C VAL A 44 35.79 -26.29 -1.26
N ASN A 45 35.83 -24.96 -1.34
CA ASN A 45 35.76 -24.09 -0.16
C ASN A 45 34.32 -23.64 0.13
N ILE A 46 33.67 -24.31 1.09
CA ILE A 46 32.27 -24.07 1.50
C ILE A 46 32.17 -22.92 2.54
N THR A 47 33.28 -22.45 3.07
CA THR A 47 33.32 -21.53 4.23
C THR A 47 32.77 -20.15 3.89
N SER A 48 33.12 -19.62 2.71
CA SER A 48 32.61 -18.32 2.23
C SER A 48 31.10 -18.35 2.01
N MET A 49 30.60 -19.39 1.34
CA MET A 49 29.16 -19.59 1.10
C MET A 49 28.37 -19.68 2.41
N LYS A 50 28.86 -20.46 3.39
CA LYS A 50 28.21 -20.55 4.71
C LYS A 50 28.15 -19.19 5.41
N LYS A 51 29.22 -18.40 5.34
CA LYS A 51 29.25 -17.06 5.91
C LYS A 51 28.26 -16.12 5.23
N SER A 52 28.26 -16.08 3.89
CA SER A 52 27.34 -15.22 3.13
C SER A 52 25.87 -15.59 3.36
N ILE A 53 25.56 -16.89 3.53
CA ILE A 53 24.22 -17.34 3.91
C ILE A 53 23.87 -16.89 5.34
N ALA A 54 24.78 -17.04 6.31
CA ALA A 54 24.55 -16.59 7.68
C ALA A 54 24.30 -15.07 7.77
N ASP A 55 25.08 -14.28 7.04
CA ASP A 55 24.91 -12.83 6.94
C ASP A 55 23.53 -12.49 6.34
N LEU A 56 23.12 -13.17 5.28
CA LEU A 56 21.80 -12.98 4.67
C LEU A 56 20.66 -13.36 5.62
N VAL A 57 20.80 -14.44 6.38
CA VAL A 57 19.81 -14.85 7.40
C VAL A 57 19.68 -13.80 8.50
N SER A 58 20.79 -13.22 8.97
CA SER A 58 20.75 -12.15 9.97
C SER A 58 20.05 -10.89 9.46
N MET A 59 20.29 -10.51 8.21
CA MET A 59 19.60 -9.36 7.59
C MET A 59 18.10 -9.60 7.46
N ILE A 60 17.68 -10.82 7.12
CA ILE A 60 16.26 -11.19 7.09
C ILE A 60 15.63 -11.08 8.49
N ALA A 61 16.33 -11.55 9.53
CA ALA A 61 15.82 -11.47 10.90
C ALA A 61 15.63 -10.01 11.37
N SER A 62 16.56 -9.11 11.04
CA SER A 62 16.44 -7.67 11.33
C SER A 62 15.31 -6.99 10.56
N LEU A 63 15.08 -7.40 9.31
CA LEU A 63 13.95 -6.92 8.51
C LEU A 63 12.62 -7.31 9.17
N GLN A 64 12.53 -8.56 9.63
CA GLN A 64 11.32 -9.13 10.22
C GLN A 64 10.94 -8.46 11.54
N SER A 65 11.92 -8.13 12.39
CA SER A 65 11.68 -7.38 13.63
C SER A 65 11.25 -5.93 13.36
N SER A 66 11.86 -5.27 12.37
CA SER A 66 11.46 -3.92 11.95
C SER A 66 10.03 -3.89 11.42
N LEU A 67 9.64 -4.87 10.62
CA LEU A 67 8.28 -4.97 10.07
C LEU A 67 7.24 -5.22 11.19
N GLN A 68 7.56 -6.07 12.17
CA GLN A 68 6.65 -6.33 13.30
C GLN A 68 6.37 -5.07 14.12
N ALA A 69 7.36 -4.22 14.38
CA ALA A 69 7.19 -2.99 15.15
C ALA A 69 6.26 -1.97 14.49
N SER A 70 6.25 -1.89 13.15
CA SER A 70 5.44 -0.93 12.38
C SER A 70 4.05 -1.46 12.00
N SER A 71 3.84 -2.77 12.02
CA SER A 71 2.68 -3.45 11.41
C SER A 71 1.36 -3.35 12.18
N VAL A 72 1.37 -3.06 13.48
CA VAL A 72 0.19 -3.25 14.32
C VAL A 72 -0.84 -2.11 14.15
N SER A 73 -0.41 -0.90 13.76
CA SER A 73 -1.24 0.31 13.79
C SER A 73 -1.93 0.65 12.46
N VAL A 74 -1.20 0.58 11.33
CA VAL A 74 -1.58 1.32 10.12
C VAL A 74 -2.72 0.66 9.32
N GLY A 75 -2.75 -0.68 9.23
CA GLY A 75 -3.74 -1.37 8.39
C GLY A 75 -5.19 -1.21 8.89
N ASP A 76 -5.40 -1.19 10.21
CA ASP A 76 -6.73 -1.00 10.79
C ASP A 76 -7.14 0.49 10.72
N LEU A 77 -6.16 1.40 10.71
CA LEU A 77 -6.38 2.84 10.54
C LEU A 77 -6.98 3.16 9.17
N VAL A 78 -6.50 2.51 8.10
CA VAL A 78 -6.97 2.76 6.72
C VAL A 78 -8.41 2.39 6.54
N GLU A 79 -8.81 1.20 6.98
CA GLU A 79 -10.20 0.77 6.83
C GLU A 79 -11.13 1.67 7.64
N SER A 80 -10.69 2.12 8.82
CA SER A 80 -11.42 3.09 9.65
C SER A 80 -11.56 4.45 8.96
N GLU A 81 -10.47 4.99 8.41
CA GLU A 81 -10.48 6.30 7.73
C GLU A 81 -11.31 6.25 6.44
N LEU A 82 -11.21 5.18 5.65
CA LEU A 82 -12.05 5.00 4.46
C LEU A 82 -13.55 4.93 4.82
N ALA A 83 -13.90 4.25 5.92
CA ALA A 83 -15.28 4.21 6.41
C ALA A 83 -15.76 5.57 6.95
N ALA A 84 -14.89 6.31 7.65
CA ALA A 84 -15.20 7.66 8.14
C ALA A 84 -15.42 8.64 6.98
N MET A 85 -14.61 8.53 5.94
CA MET A 85 -14.74 9.29 4.70
C MET A 85 -16.07 9.03 4.00
N ASP A 86 -16.49 7.76 3.87
CA ASP A 86 -17.80 7.40 3.30
C ASP A 86 -18.96 8.06 4.06
N LYS A 87 -18.89 8.02 5.39
CA LYS A 87 -19.89 8.68 6.26
C LYS A 87 -19.91 10.19 6.06
N ALA A 88 -18.76 10.84 5.98
CA ALA A 88 -18.67 12.29 5.77
C ALA A 88 -19.28 12.74 4.43
N ILE A 89 -19.09 11.96 3.37
CA ILE A 89 -19.70 12.24 2.06
C ILE A 89 -21.21 12.09 2.11
N GLU A 90 -21.71 11.05 2.76
CA GLU A 90 -23.15 10.80 2.88
C GLU A 90 -23.83 11.90 3.72
N GLU A 91 -23.18 12.34 4.80
CA GLU A 91 -23.63 13.50 5.58
C GLU A 91 -23.61 14.79 4.76
N ALA A 92 -22.57 15.03 3.95
CA ALA A 92 -22.50 16.20 3.08
C ALA A 92 -23.60 16.20 2.02
N ALA A 93 -23.86 15.05 1.38
CA ALA A 93 -24.94 14.90 0.42
C ALA A 93 -26.31 15.16 1.06
N LYS A 94 -26.56 14.59 2.24
CA LYS A 94 -27.81 14.82 2.99
C LYS A 94 -28.00 16.29 3.34
N LYS A 95 -26.94 16.98 3.76
CA LYS A 95 -27.01 18.41 4.12
C LYS A 95 -27.33 19.30 2.90
N ILE A 96 -26.87 18.93 1.71
CA ILE A 96 -27.23 19.62 0.46
C ILE A 96 -28.71 19.40 0.12
N GLU A 97 -29.23 18.18 0.32
CA GLU A 97 -30.64 17.85 0.10
C GLU A 97 -31.57 18.57 1.09
N GLU A 98 -31.15 18.71 2.35
CA GLU A 98 -31.84 19.51 3.36
C GLU A 98 -31.87 21.00 2.98
N MET A 99 -30.76 21.56 2.48
CA MET A 99 -30.71 22.93 1.96
C MET A 99 -31.61 23.13 0.73
N LEU A 100 -31.69 22.15 -0.18
CA LEU A 100 -32.62 22.14 -1.33
C LEU A 100 -34.06 22.28 -0.86
N THR A 101 -34.43 21.47 0.14
CA THR A 101 -35.79 21.45 0.68
C THR A 101 -36.14 22.77 1.38
N GLN A 102 -35.21 23.34 2.14
CA GLN A 102 -35.40 24.65 2.78
C GLN A 102 -35.50 25.80 1.77
N SER A 103 -34.62 25.86 0.76
CA SER A 103 -34.64 26.95 -0.23
C SER A 103 -35.94 26.95 -1.04
N ARG A 104 -36.48 25.77 -1.39
CA ARG A 104 -37.78 25.64 -2.03
C ARG A 104 -38.96 26.13 -1.19
N GLN A 105 -38.85 26.09 0.13
CA GLN A 105 -39.88 26.60 1.04
C GLN A 105 -39.74 28.10 1.30
N ALA A 106 -38.54 28.67 1.14
CA ALA A 106 -38.22 30.04 1.55
C ALA A 106 -38.19 31.06 0.39
N ASP A 107 -37.77 30.66 -0.82
CA ASP A 107 -37.60 31.58 -1.95
C ASP A 107 -38.78 31.52 -2.95
N SER A 108 -39.10 32.66 -3.58
CA SER A 108 -40.06 32.73 -4.69
C SER A 108 -39.52 33.57 -5.86
N GLY A 109 -39.99 33.27 -7.07
CA GLY A 109 -39.63 34.00 -8.30
C GLY A 109 -38.20 33.72 -8.79
N ILE A 110 -37.54 34.71 -9.38
CA ILE A 110 -36.22 34.59 -10.02
C ILE A 110 -35.12 34.15 -9.03
N LYS A 111 -35.24 34.50 -7.74
CA LYS A 111 -34.30 34.06 -6.69
C LYS A 111 -34.32 32.53 -6.50
N LEU A 112 -35.51 31.92 -6.61
CA LEU A 112 -35.65 30.47 -6.54
C LEU A 112 -34.94 29.80 -7.71
N GLU A 113 -35.06 30.34 -8.94
CA GLU A 113 -34.45 29.76 -10.13
C GLU A 113 -32.90 29.75 -10.09
N VAL A 114 -32.29 30.80 -9.54
CA VAL A 114 -30.84 30.86 -9.38
C VAL A 114 -30.37 29.95 -8.25
N SER A 115 -31.06 29.95 -7.11
CA SER A 115 -30.76 29.03 -6.00
C SER A 115 -30.87 27.57 -6.45
N GLU A 116 -31.89 27.21 -7.24
CA GLU A 116 -32.03 25.87 -7.80
C GLU A 116 -30.87 25.48 -8.73
N LYS A 117 -30.43 26.36 -9.64
CA LYS A 117 -29.28 26.07 -10.52
C LYS A 117 -27.97 25.88 -9.75
N ILE A 118 -27.75 26.66 -8.70
CA ILE A 118 -26.57 26.52 -7.83
C ILE A 118 -26.65 25.19 -7.08
N LEU A 119 -27.80 24.86 -6.49
CA LEU A 119 -27.99 23.61 -5.76
C LEU A 119 -27.94 22.37 -6.66
N ASP A 120 -28.47 22.42 -7.88
CA ASP A 120 -28.33 21.36 -8.87
C ASP A 120 -26.84 21.13 -9.20
N SER A 121 -26.08 22.21 -9.37
CA SER A 121 -24.63 22.12 -9.61
C SER A 121 -23.89 21.52 -8.41
N CYS A 122 -24.22 21.94 -7.18
CA CYS A 122 -23.64 21.38 -5.96
C CYS A 122 -24.00 19.90 -5.77
N THR A 123 -25.24 19.51 -6.07
CA THR A 123 -25.70 18.12 -6.00
C THR A 123 -24.97 17.26 -7.03
N GLY A 124 -24.85 17.75 -8.27
CA GLY A 124 -24.09 17.08 -9.33
C GLY A 124 -22.61 16.89 -8.97
N LEU A 125 -21.99 17.92 -8.40
CA LEU A 125 -20.61 17.84 -7.90
C LEU A 125 -20.47 16.78 -6.80
N MET A 126 -21.37 16.76 -5.82
CA MET A 126 -21.32 15.77 -4.72
C MET A 126 -21.53 14.35 -5.23
N GLN A 127 -22.45 14.15 -6.19
CA GLN A 127 -22.66 12.87 -6.85
C GLN A 127 -21.38 12.38 -7.56
N ALA A 128 -20.68 13.28 -8.27
CA ALA A 128 -19.43 12.97 -8.94
C ALA A 128 -18.32 12.62 -7.94
N ILE A 129 -18.21 13.36 -6.83
CA ILE A 129 -17.26 13.08 -5.74
C ILE A 129 -17.51 11.69 -5.15
N LYS A 130 -18.78 11.34 -4.86
CA LYS A 130 -19.16 10.00 -4.38
C LYS A 130 -18.70 8.89 -5.32
N ILE A 131 -18.94 9.05 -6.63
CA ILE A 131 -18.52 8.06 -7.64
C ILE A 131 -16.99 7.96 -7.69
N LEU A 132 -16.28 9.10 -7.68
CA LEU A 132 -14.81 9.12 -7.70
C LEU A 132 -14.22 8.33 -6.51
N ILE A 133 -14.79 8.52 -5.33
CA ILE A 133 -14.31 7.88 -4.09
C ILE A 133 -14.56 6.37 -4.14
N GLN A 134 -15.73 5.94 -4.60
CA GLN A 134 -16.03 4.52 -4.84
C GLN A 134 -15.04 3.89 -5.83
N LYS A 135 -14.71 4.59 -6.91
CA LYS A 135 -13.73 4.13 -7.91
C LYS A 135 -12.31 4.10 -7.34
N SER A 136 -11.93 5.09 -6.54
CA SER A 136 -10.64 5.13 -5.84
C SER A 136 -10.46 3.91 -4.92
N ARG A 137 -11.51 3.54 -4.16
CA ARG A 137 -11.50 2.33 -3.31
C ARG A 137 -11.30 1.04 -4.11
N ILE A 138 -11.99 0.91 -5.25
CA ILE A 138 -11.82 -0.26 -6.12
C ILE A 138 -10.36 -0.32 -6.60
N LEU A 139 -9.80 0.81 -7.04
CA LEU A 139 -8.41 0.89 -7.46
C LEU A 139 -7.44 0.54 -6.33
N GLN A 140 -7.64 1.07 -5.12
CA GLN A 140 -6.82 0.73 -3.95
C GLN A 140 -6.87 -0.78 -3.65
N ALA A 141 -8.06 -1.39 -3.70
CA ALA A 141 -8.24 -2.82 -3.52
C ALA A 141 -7.52 -3.64 -4.62
N GLU A 142 -7.58 -3.19 -5.88
CA GLU A 142 -6.85 -3.80 -6.99
C GLU A 142 -5.33 -3.69 -6.80
N ILE A 143 -4.82 -2.52 -6.43
CA ILE A 143 -3.39 -2.29 -6.13
C ILE A 143 -2.91 -3.26 -5.05
N VAL A 144 -3.68 -3.40 -3.97
CA VAL A 144 -3.35 -4.31 -2.87
C VAL A 144 -3.43 -5.77 -3.35
N ALA A 145 -4.47 -6.15 -4.08
CA ALA A 145 -4.65 -7.51 -4.58
C ALA A 145 -3.48 -7.95 -5.50
N HIS A 146 -3.05 -7.07 -6.40
CA HIS A 146 -1.94 -7.33 -7.30
C HIS A 146 -0.57 -7.16 -6.62
N GLY A 147 -0.44 -6.22 -5.68
CA GLY A 147 0.83 -5.83 -5.06
C GLY A 147 1.22 -6.63 -3.82
N LYS A 148 0.26 -7.26 -3.13
CA LYS A 148 0.57 -7.99 -1.87
C LYS A 148 1.37 -9.27 -2.10
N GLY A 149 1.24 -9.90 -3.26
CA GLY A 149 1.82 -11.21 -3.52
C GLY A 149 1.35 -12.25 -2.50
N THR A 150 2.29 -12.89 -1.81
CA THR A 150 2.01 -13.87 -0.75
C THR A 150 1.71 -13.23 0.61
N ALA A 151 1.88 -11.91 0.75
CA ALA A 151 1.61 -11.21 2.01
C ALA A 151 0.10 -10.99 2.23
N SER A 152 -0.26 -10.77 3.49
CA SER A 152 -1.58 -10.29 3.88
C SER A 152 -1.80 -8.82 3.47
N VAL A 153 -3.06 -8.40 3.44
CA VAL A 153 -3.45 -7.01 3.16
C VAL A 153 -2.85 -6.06 4.20
N LYS A 154 -2.90 -6.43 5.48
CA LYS A 154 -2.33 -5.64 6.59
C LYS A 154 -0.83 -5.46 6.46
N GLU A 155 -0.10 -6.50 6.09
CA GLU A 155 1.34 -6.41 5.82
C GLU A 155 1.64 -5.58 4.58
N PHE A 156 0.79 -5.59 3.55
CA PHE A 156 0.97 -4.72 2.39
C PHE A 156 0.86 -3.24 2.77
N TYR A 157 -0.16 -2.85 3.53
CA TYR A 157 -0.32 -1.48 4.02
C TYR A 157 0.83 -1.07 4.95
N ALA A 158 1.24 -1.94 5.88
CA ALA A 158 2.36 -1.66 6.76
C ALA A 158 3.69 -1.44 6.01
N ARG A 159 3.95 -2.23 4.96
CA ARG A 159 5.14 -2.06 4.10
C ARG A 159 5.09 -0.74 3.35
N ASN A 160 3.91 -0.37 2.85
CA ASN A 160 3.69 0.85 2.08
C ASN A 160 3.14 1.97 2.97
N HIS A 161 3.65 2.11 4.20
CA HIS A 161 3.12 3.03 5.20
C HIS A 161 3.00 4.48 4.71
N GLN A 162 4.00 5.04 4.01
CA GLN A 162 3.92 6.40 3.46
C GLN A 162 2.80 6.59 2.44
N TRP A 163 2.56 5.59 1.58
CA TRP A 163 1.42 5.60 0.65
C TRP A 163 0.10 5.42 1.37
N THR A 164 0.12 4.69 2.47
CA THR A 164 -1.06 4.35 3.27
C THR A 164 -1.51 5.52 4.15
N GLU A 165 -0.57 6.34 4.60
CA GLU A 165 -0.81 7.58 5.35
C GLU A 165 -1.27 8.74 4.47
N GLY A 166 -0.96 8.72 3.17
CA GLY A 166 -1.31 9.77 2.20
C GLY A 166 -2.68 9.59 1.58
#